data_AF-A0AAV9Q3N7-F1
#
_entry.id   AF-A0AAV9Q3N7-F1
#
_cell.length_a   1.000
_cell.length_b   1.000
_cell.length_c   1.000
_cell.angle_alpha   90.00
_cell.angle_beta   90.00
_cell.angle_gamma   90.00
#
_symmetry.space_group_name_H-M   'P 1'
#
loop_
_entity.id
_entity.type
_entity.pdbx_description
1 polymer ?
#
loop_
_entity_poly.entity_id
_entity_poly.type
_entity_poly.pdbx_seq_one_letter_code
_entity_poly.pdbx_strand_id
1 'polypeptide(L)'
;MDILSSLPPFHYLFAYFIPVMLLGVFVGSLVSPHAICASACFPQPADKPMNTFFYLFAVRELVLGLALLTLEAYDEWRAATILLACIGINGISDFLIAGSLGSQSQSQSQKGIETGKGVEGGVSWWSSFMVHGTPTILGYWTVWKLWQEHF
;
A
#
# COMPACT_ATOMS: atom_id res chain seq x y z
N MET A 1 -13.91 23.56 24.95
CA MET A 1 -14.03 22.11 24.69
C MET A 1 -13.01 21.78 23.63
N ASP A 2 -11.90 21.20 24.04
CA ASP A 2 -10.77 20.92 23.17
C ASP A 2 -11.12 19.77 22.23
N ILE A 3 -11.33 20.06 20.96
CA ILE A 3 -11.66 19.07 19.92
C ILE A 3 -10.59 17.96 19.84
N LEU A 4 -9.37 18.27 20.29
CA LEU A 4 -8.24 17.34 20.33
C LEU A 4 -8.37 16.26 21.43
N SER A 5 -9.15 16.48 22.50
CA SER A 5 -9.34 15.47 23.55
C SER A 5 -10.46 14.46 23.26
N SER A 6 -11.20 14.63 22.15
CA SER A 6 -12.19 13.65 21.70
C SER A 6 -11.71 12.76 20.54
N LEU A 7 -10.49 12.98 20.04
CA LEU A 7 -9.96 12.16 18.95
C LEU A 7 -9.44 10.82 19.49
N PRO A 8 -9.68 9.71 18.77
CA PRO A 8 -9.05 8.44 19.08
C PRO A 8 -7.53 8.59 19.14
N PRO A 9 -6.83 7.80 19.96
CA PRO A 9 -5.38 7.72 19.91
C PRO A 9 -4.88 7.48 18.48
N PHE A 10 -3.72 8.03 18.13
CA PHE A 10 -3.22 8.05 16.75
C PHE A 10 -3.15 6.67 16.08
N HIS A 11 -2.85 5.62 16.83
CA HIS A 11 -2.79 4.25 16.30
C HIS A 11 -4.18 3.71 15.89
N TYR A 12 -5.26 4.10 16.58
CA TYR A 12 -6.63 3.79 16.13
C TYR A 12 -6.99 4.58 14.88
N LEU A 13 -6.62 5.86 14.80
CA LEU A 13 -6.83 6.67 13.58
C LEU A 13 -6.13 6.04 12.38
N PHE A 14 -4.90 5.54 12.57
CA PHE A 14 -4.18 4.83 11.52
C PHE A 14 -4.86 3.50 11.17
N ALA A 15 -5.31 2.72 12.15
CA ALA A 15 -6.06 1.48 11.92
C ALA A 15 -7.31 1.75 11.05
N TYR A 16 -8.17 2.71 11.45
CA TYR A 16 -9.36 3.10 10.70
C TYR A 16 -9.08 3.62 9.29
N PHE A 17 -7.90 4.19 9.05
CA PHE A 17 -7.50 4.66 7.73
C PHE A 17 -7.20 3.51 6.77
N ILE A 18 -6.63 2.40 7.26
CA ILE A 18 -6.25 1.26 6.42
C ILE A 18 -7.43 0.69 5.63
N PRO A 19 -8.57 0.27 6.20
CA PRO A 19 -9.66 -0.29 5.39
C PRO A 19 -10.18 0.70 4.36
N VAL A 20 -10.24 2.00 4.68
CA VAL A 20 -10.62 3.06 3.73
C VAL A 20 -9.64 3.12 2.55
N MET A 21 -8.34 3.05 2.83
CA MET A 21 -7.29 3.01 1.81
C MET A 21 -7.44 1.76 0.91
N LEU A 22 -7.63 0.56 1.48
CA LEU A 22 -7.77 -0.68 0.71
C LEU A 22 -9.00 -0.66 -0.20
N LEU A 23 -10.14 -0.16 0.32
CA LEU A 23 -11.35 0.06 -0.49
C LEU A 23 -11.11 1.09 -1.60
N GLY A 24 -10.37 2.16 -1.30
CA GLY A 24 -9.96 3.17 -2.28
C GLY A 24 -9.11 2.58 -3.41
N VAL A 25 -8.18 1.68 -3.11
CA VAL A 25 -7.38 0.96 -4.11
C VAL A 25 -8.28 0.11 -5.01
N PHE A 26 -9.24 -0.61 -4.45
CA PHE A 26 -10.20 -1.39 -5.23
C PHE A 26 -11.03 -0.49 -6.17
N VAL A 27 -11.67 0.56 -5.64
CA VAL A 27 -12.49 1.47 -6.46
C VAL A 27 -11.64 2.16 -7.52
N GLY A 28 -10.45 2.63 -7.15
CA GLY A 28 -9.50 3.25 -8.07
C GLY A 28 -9.08 2.29 -9.20
N SER A 29 -8.93 0.99 -8.90
CA SER A 29 -8.56 -0.01 -9.90
C SER A 29 -9.63 -0.17 -10.99
N LEU A 30 -10.90 0.10 -10.68
CA LEU A 30 -12.01 0.02 -11.64
C LEU A 30 -12.14 1.30 -12.49
N VAL A 31 -11.74 2.45 -11.93
CA VAL A 31 -11.85 3.76 -12.60
C VAL A 31 -10.62 4.08 -13.42
N SER A 32 -9.42 3.84 -12.87
CA SER A 32 -8.15 4.17 -13.49
C SER A 32 -7.06 3.16 -13.08
N PRO A 33 -7.11 1.93 -13.63
CA PRO A 33 -6.19 0.87 -13.22
C PRO A 33 -4.73 1.23 -13.47
N HIS A 34 -4.39 1.87 -14.59
CA HIS A 34 -3.02 2.29 -14.90
C HIS A 34 -2.50 3.34 -13.91
N ALA A 35 -3.35 4.28 -13.46
CA ALA A 35 -2.94 5.29 -12.48
C ALA A 35 -2.68 4.67 -11.11
N ILE A 36 -3.55 3.74 -10.68
CA ILE A 36 -3.34 3.01 -9.43
C ILE A 36 -2.08 2.15 -9.50
N CYS A 37 -1.88 1.42 -10.60
CA CYS A 37 -0.68 0.60 -10.81
C CYS A 37 0.61 1.45 -10.78
N ALA A 38 0.59 2.62 -11.43
CA ALA A 38 1.69 3.58 -11.37
C ALA A 38 1.92 4.13 -9.95
N SER A 39 0.85 4.48 -9.23
CA SER A 39 0.94 4.97 -7.84
C SER A 39 1.50 3.90 -6.89
N ALA A 40 1.24 2.62 -7.17
CA ALA A 40 1.80 1.48 -6.45
C ALA A 40 3.25 1.16 -6.87
N CYS A 41 3.90 2.00 -7.69
CA CYS A 41 5.25 1.78 -8.23
C CYS A 41 5.38 0.53 -9.14
N PHE A 42 4.28 0.09 -9.76
CA PHE A 42 4.24 -0.99 -10.75
C PHE A 42 3.71 -0.51 -12.10
N PRO A 43 4.29 0.53 -12.74
CA PRO A 43 3.74 1.08 -13.96
C PRO A 43 3.66 0.02 -15.07
N GLN A 44 2.50 -0.06 -15.73
CA GLN A 44 2.26 -0.94 -16.85
C GLN A 44 1.97 -0.11 -18.12
N PRO A 45 2.40 -0.58 -19.32
CA PRO A 45 2.25 0.17 -20.57
C PRO A 45 0.78 0.52 -20.87
N ALA A 46 0.50 1.80 -21.14
CA ALA A 46 -0.86 2.30 -21.40
C ALA A 46 -1.46 1.80 -22.72
N ASP A 47 -0.62 1.33 -23.64
CA ASP A 47 -0.99 0.74 -24.94
C ASP A 47 -1.44 -0.73 -24.83
N LYS A 48 -1.29 -1.35 -23.66
CA LYS A 48 -1.62 -2.76 -23.42
C LYS A 48 -2.76 -2.91 -22.43
N PRO A 49 -3.61 -3.94 -22.60
CA PRO A 49 -4.63 -4.24 -21.61
C PRO A 49 -4.00 -4.58 -20.25
N MET A 50 -4.70 -4.22 -19.18
CA MET A 50 -4.25 -4.53 -17.82
C MET A 50 -4.16 -6.02 -17.56
N ASN A 51 -3.06 -6.41 -16.91
CA ASN A 51 -2.86 -7.77 -16.48
C ASN A 51 -3.98 -8.20 -15.51
N THR A 52 -4.64 -9.33 -15.77
CA THR A 52 -5.70 -9.89 -14.91
C THR A 52 -5.27 -10.02 -13.45
N PHE A 53 -3.99 -10.29 -13.18
CA PHE A 53 -3.46 -10.35 -11.81
C PHE A 53 -3.63 -9.04 -11.03
N PHE A 54 -3.65 -7.89 -11.71
CA PHE A 54 -3.92 -6.60 -11.07
C PHE A 54 -5.34 -6.50 -10.50
N TYR A 55 -6.34 -7.04 -11.22
CA TYR A 55 -7.71 -7.06 -10.73
C TYR A 55 -7.91 -8.08 -9.61
N LEU A 56 -7.19 -9.20 -9.64
CA LEU A 56 -7.17 -10.15 -8.51
C LEU A 56 -6.57 -9.51 -7.25
N PHE A 57 -5.49 -8.73 -7.41
CA PHE A 57 -4.94 -7.92 -6.33
C PHE A 57 -5.97 -6.92 -5.80
N ALA A 58 -6.65 -6.17 -6.67
CA ALA A 58 -7.67 -5.22 -6.24
C ALA A 58 -8.83 -5.89 -5.47
N VAL A 59 -9.30 -7.05 -5.92
CA VAL A 59 -10.34 -7.82 -5.19
C VAL A 59 -9.82 -8.29 -3.82
N ARG A 60 -8.54 -8.65 -3.71
CA ARG A 60 -7.92 -8.98 -2.43
C ARG A 60 -7.91 -7.76 -1.49
N GLU A 61 -7.60 -6.56 -1.98
CA GLU A 61 -7.72 -5.32 -1.19
C GLU A 61 -9.15 -5.07 -0.71
N LEU A 62 -10.15 -5.29 -1.57
CA LEU A 62 -11.57 -5.19 -1.19
C LEU A 62 -11.92 -6.13 -0.03
N VAL A 63 -11.55 -7.41 -0.13
CA VAL A 63 -11.88 -8.41 0.89
C VAL A 63 -11.19 -8.08 2.22
N LEU A 64 -9.92 -7.69 2.18
CA LEU A 64 -9.19 -7.29 3.39
C LEU A 64 -9.75 -6.01 4.00
N GLY A 65 -10.08 -5.02 3.18
CA GLY A 65 -10.70 -3.76 3.60
C GLY A 65 -12.06 -3.99 4.26
N LEU A 66 -12.93 -4.80 3.66
CA LEU A 66 -14.23 -5.14 4.24
C LEU A 66 -14.09 -5.95 5.53
N ALA A 67 -13.18 -6.94 5.57
CA ALA A 67 -12.95 -7.73 6.76
C ALA A 67 -12.46 -6.86 7.93
N LEU A 68 -11.47 -5.99 7.69
CA LEU A 68 -10.93 -5.10 8.71
C LEU A 68 -11.96 -4.08 9.17
N LEU A 69 -12.69 -3.43 8.24
CA LEU A 69 -13.77 -2.50 8.57
C LEU A 69 -14.86 -3.16 9.41
N THR A 70 -15.20 -4.41 9.10
CA THR A 70 -16.20 -5.17 9.86
C THR A 70 -15.72 -5.47 11.28
N LEU A 71 -14.46 -5.89 11.45
CA LEU A 71 -13.89 -6.16 12.77
C LEU A 71 -13.78 -4.89 13.62
N GLU A 72 -13.38 -3.77 13.03
CA GLU A 72 -13.36 -2.46 13.68
C GLU A 72 -14.77 -2.00 14.08
N ALA A 73 -15.77 -2.22 13.23
CA ALA A 73 -17.16 -1.84 13.51
C ALA A 73 -17.81 -2.69 14.63
N TYR A 74 -17.32 -3.91 14.86
CA TYR A 74 -17.77 -4.78 15.96
C TYR A 74 -16.89 -4.69 17.22
N ASP A 75 -15.93 -3.75 17.27
CA ASP A 75 -14.97 -3.61 18.37
C ASP A 75 -14.14 -4.89 18.64
N GLU A 76 -13.96 -5.74 17.63
CA GLU A 76 -13.18 -6.99 17.72
C GLU A 76 -11.69 -6.72 17.50
N TRP A 77 -11.12 -5.88 18.36
CA TRP A 77 -9.77 -5.33 18.23
C TRP A 77 -8.65 -6.38 18.25
N ARG A 78 -8.86 -7.52 18.91
CA ARG A 78 -7.91 -8.65 18.89
C ARG A 78 -7.78 -9.24 17.49
N ALA A 79 -8.90 -9.48 16.82
CA ALA A 79 -8.93 -10.00 15.46
C ALA A 79 -8.46 -8.94 14.46
N ALA A 80 -8.87 -7.67 14.64
CA ALA A 80 -8.41 -6.56 13.81
C ALA A 80 -6.89 -6.41 13.86
N THR A 81 -6.28 -6.52 15.05
CA THR A 81 -4.82 -6.44 15.25
C THR A 81 -4.10 -7.55 14.50
N ILE A 82 -4.59 -8.81 14.59
CA ILE A 82 -4.00 -9.95 13.87
C ILE A 82 -4.11 -9.74 12.36
N LEU A 83 -5.28 -9.32 11.88
CA LEU A 83 -5.49 -9.06 10.45
C LEU A 83 -4.59 -7.93 9.93
N LEU A 84 -4.46 -6.84 10.70
CA LEU A 84 -3.60 -5.71 10.38
C LEU A 84 -2.11 -6.13 10.33
N ALA A 85 -1.69 -7.04 11.21
CA ALA A 85 -0.35 -7.63 11.16
C ALA A 85 -0.13 -8.42 9.86
N CYS A 86 -1.12 -9.23 9.44
CA CYS A 86 -1.06 -9.96 8.18
C CYS A 86 -1.03 -9.02 6.96
N ILE A 87 -1.80 -7.93 6.98
CA ILE A 87 -1.76 -6.89 5.93
C ILE A 87 -0.36 -6.26 5.87
N GLY A 88 0.24 -5.93 7.02
CA GLY A 88 1.59 -5.37 7.10
C GLY A 88 2.68 -6.28 6.52
N ILE A 89 2.61 -7.60 6.79
CA ILE A 89 3.55 -8.58 6.20
C ILE A 89 3.46 -8.59 4.67
N ASN A 90 2.24 -8.50 4.14
CA ASN A 90 2.05 -8.42 2.69
C ASN A 90 2.62 -7.12 2.12
N GLY A 91 2.43 -5.98 2.80
CA GLY A 91 3.01 -4.69 2.40
C GLY A 91 4.54 -4.67 2.36
N ILE A 92 5.22 -5.37 3.28
CA ILE A 92 6.68 -5.59 3.20
C ILE A 92 7.05 -6.31 1.90
N SER A 93 6.29 -7.35 1.54
CA SER A 93 6.58 -8.13 0.34
C SER A 93 6.44 -7.27 -0.91
N ASP A 94 5.39 -6.47 -0.99
CA ASP A 94 5.16 -5.51 -2.08
C ASP A 94 6.26 -4.45 -2.15
N PHE A 95 6.72 -3.93 -1.00
CA PHE A 95 7.86 -3.01 -0.92
C PHE A 95 9.15 -3.63 -1.49
N LEU A 96 9.50 -4.85 -1.06
CA LEU A 96 10.71 -5.54 -1.50
C LEU A 96 10.66 -5.87 -3.00
N ILE A 97 9.49 -6.26 -3.50
CA ILE A 97 9.27 -6.55 -4.92
C ILE A 97 9.34 -5.25 -5.73
N ALA A 98 8.64 -4.18 -5.33
CA ALA A 98 8.70 -2.88 -5.99
C ALA A 98 10.12 -2.28 -5.98
N GLY A 99 10.82 -2.40 -4.85
CA GLY A 99 12.20 -1.94 -4.70
C GLY A 99 13.17 -2.71 -5.59
N SER A 100 13.02 -4.03 -5.71
CA SER A 100 13.91 -4.88 -6.51
C SER A 100 13.63 -4.80 -8.02
N LEU A 101 12.37 -4.75 -8.45
CA LEU A 101 11.99 -4.58 -9.87
C LEU A 101 12.35 -3.18 -10.40
N GLY A 102 12.26 -2.14 -9.56
CA GLY A 102 12.76 -0.80 -9.87
C GLY A 102 14.28 -0.76 -10.08
N SER A 103 15.04 -1.59 -9.35
CA SER A 103 16.48 -1.75 -9.57
C SER A 103 16.84 -2.59 -10.80
N GLN A 104 16.02 -3.58 -11.18
CA GLN A 104 16.30 -4.45 -12.34
C GLN A 104 15.93 -3.83 -13.69
N SER A 105 14.95 -2.92 -13.75
CA SER A 105 14.59 -2.24 -15.01
C SER A 105 15.73 -1.36 -15.56
N GLN A 106 16.74 -1.02 -14.75
CA GLN A 106 17.96 -0.36 -15.21
C GLN A 106 18.91 -1.27 -16.01
N SER A 107 18.87 -2.59 -15.84
CA SER A 107 19.88 -3.48 -16.46
C SER A 107 19.53 -3.94 -17.89
N GLN A 108 18.26 -3.82 -18.32
CA GLN A 108 17.86 -4.22 -19.69
C GLN A 108 17.66 -3.06 -20.67
N SER A 109 17.55 -1.81 -20.19
CA SER A 109 17.31 -0.63 -21.04
C SER A 109 18.57 0.19 -21.34
N GLN A 110 19.74 -0.46 -21.39
CA GLN A 110 21.03 0.20 -21.68
C GLN A 110 21.71 -0.36 -22.95
N LYS A 111 20.91 -0.71 -23.97
CA LYS A 111 21.40 -1.06 -25.31
C LYS A 111 20.67 -0.24 -26.37
N GLY A 112 20.81 1.08 -26.31
CA GLY A 112 20.20 1.98 -27.30
C GLY A 112 20.44 3.46 -27.07
N ILE A 113 21.60 3.94 -27.52
CA ILE A 113 21.86 5.28 -28.07
C ILE A 113 21.89 6.47 -27.08
N GLU A 114 23.09 7.05 -26.94
CA GLU A 114 23.36 8.32 -26.27
C GLU A 114 22.86 9.53 -27.09
N THR A 115 22.25 10.51 -26.42
CA THR A 115 22.63 11.95 -26.37
C THR A 115 21.39 12.82 -26.09
N GLY A 116 21.37 13.46 -24.91
CA GLY A 116 20.37 14.47 -24.58
C GLY A 116 20.28 14.75 -23.09
N LYS A 117 20.75 15.94 -22.66
CA LYS A 117 20.56 16.47 -21.31
C LYS A 117 19.05 16.58 -21.00
N GLY A 118 18.61 15.88 -19.96
CA GLY A 118 17.29 16.03 -19.37
C GLY A 118 17.19 15.12 -18.16
N VAL A 119 17.11 15.71 -16.98
CA VAL A 119 16.81 15.05 -15.71
C VAL A 119 15.49 14.30 -15.88
N GLU A 120 15.46 12.97 -15.64
CA GLU A 120 14.29 12.18 -15.19
C GLU A 120 14.54 10.67 -15.41
N GLY A 121 15.06 10.00 -14.40
CA GLY A 121 15.23 8.53 -14.40
C GLY A 121 15.33 7.94 -12.99
N GLY A 122 14.75 8.63 -12.01
CA GLY A 122 14.98 8.41 -10.58
C GLY A 122 13.76 7.92 -9.81
N VAL A 123 12.92 7.05 -10.39
CA VAL A 123 11.93 6.30 -9.58
C VAL A 123 12.63 5.04 -9.03
N SER A 124 13.65 5.27 -8.21
CA SER A 124 14.63 4.27 -7.77
C SER A 124 14.56 4.17 -6.24
N TRP A 125 14.04 3.05 -5.73
CA TRP A 125 13.99 2.65 -4.30
C TRP A 125 13.27 3.59 -3.31
N TRP A 126 13.59 4.88 -3.30
CA TRP A 126 12.97 5.92 -2.46
C TRP A 126 11.47 6.07 -2.70
N SER A 127 11.02 5.99 -3.95
CA SER A 127 9.58 5.98 -4.28
C SER A 127 8.90 4.76 -3.68
N SER A 128 9.50 3.58 -3.84
CA SER A 128 8.99 2.35 -3.23
C SER A 128 8.98 2.44 -1.71
N PHE A 129 9.99 3.07 -1.09
CA PHE A 129 10.04 3.28 0.36
C PHE A 129 8.97 4.25 0.84
N MET A 130 8.70 5.32 0.11
CA MET A 130 7.64 6.27 0.43
C MET A 130 6.25 5.67 0.28
N VAL A 131 6.02 4.92 -0.81
CA VAL A 131 4.71 4.33 -1.13
C VAL A 131 4.40 3.11 -0.28
N HIS A 132 5.38 2.22 -0.05
CA HIS A 132 5.16 0.95 0.65
C HIS A 132 5.86 0.90 2.01
N GLY A 133 7.11 1.35 2.10
CA GLY A 133 7.92 1.27 3.32
C GLY A 133 7.38 2.11 4.49
N THR A 134 7.00 3.36 4.22
CA THR A 134 6.50 4.28 5.25
C THR A 134 5.15 3.82 5.84
N PRO A 135 4.13 3.49 5.03
CA PRO A 135 2.89 2.93 5.55
C PRO A 135 3.11 1.62 6.30
N THR A 136 4.05 0.79 5.84
CA THR A 136 4.40 -0.46 6.52
C THR A 136 4.97 -0.21 7.90
N ILE A 137 5.95 0.68 8.06
CA ILE A 137 6.53 1.01 9.38
C ILE A 137 5.46 1.53 10.34
N LEU A 138 4.62 2.47 9.88
CA LEU A 138 3.52 3.00 10.68
C LEU A 138 2.48 1.92 11.03
N GLY A 139 2.21 1.01 10.10
CA GLY A 139 1.35 -0.15 10.31
C GLY A 139 1.89 -1.10 11.38
N TYR A 140 3.17 -1.46 11.33
CA TYR A 140 3.79 -2.32 12.35
C TYR A 140 3.81 -1.65 13.72
N TRP A 141 4.09 -0.37 13.78
CA TRP A 141 4.01 0.38 15.04
C TRP A 141 2.58 0.41 15.59
N THR A 142 1.59 0.59 14.71
CA THR A 142 0.16 0.55 15.07
C THR A 142 -0.24 -0.83 15.60
N VAL A 143 0.12 -1.90 14.90
CA VAL A 143 -0.07 -3.29 15.33
C VAL A 143 0.58 -3.52 16.69
N TRP A 144 1.81 -3.07 16.89
CA TRP A 144 2.50 -3.21 18.18
C TRP A 144 1.74 -2.52 19.32
N LYS A 145 1.23 -1.31 19.09
CA LYS A 145 0.44 -0.57 20.09
C LYS A 145 -0.86 -1.29 20.42
N LEU A 146 -1.62 -1.69 19.40
CA LEU A 146 -2.86 -2.44 19.60
C LEU A 146 -2.60 -3.80 20.28
N TRP A 147 -1.49 -4.46 19.95
CA TRP A 147 -1.11 -5.71 20.59
C TRP A 147 -0.92 -5.53 22.10
N GLN A 148 -0.21 -4.50 22.54
CA GLN A 148 0.01 -4.21 23.96
C GLN A 148 -1.29 -3.87 24.72
N GLU A 149 -2.33 -3.42 24.03
CA GLU A 149 -3.61 -3.06 24.66
C GLU A 149 -4.59 -4.24 24.74
N HIS A 150 -4.52 -5.17 23.79
CA HIS A 150 -5.53 -6.23 23.60
C HIS A 150 -5.01 -7.66 23.85
N PHE A 151 -3.72 -7.83 24.16
CA PHE A 151 -3.06 -9.11 24.48
C PHE A 151 -2.08 -8.98 25.65
#